data_AF-A0A496WQ42-F1
#
_entry.id   AF-A0A496WQ42-F1
#
_cell.length_a   1.000
_cell.length_b   1.000
_cell.length_c   1.000
_cell.angle_alpha   90.00
_cell.angle_beta   90.00
_cell.angle_gamma   90.00
#
_symmetry.space_group_name_H-M   'P 1'
#
loop_
_entity.id
_entity.type
_entity.pdbx_description
1 polymer ?
#
loop_
_entity_poly.entity_id
_entity_poly.type
_entity_poly.pdbx_seq_one_letter_code
_entity_poly.pdbx_strand_id
1 'polypeptide(L)'
;EPTAHLEDGYPYFEYPPNPVTIAKTLLAVKRCTQKNITINTFMLDRNPYLRSFMNKIAQLNGGRVFYTTPDRLGEYILHDFVENKRKRVA
;
A
#
# COMPACT_ATOMS: atom_id res chain seq x y z
N GLU A 1 -5.03 3.73 13.23
CA GLU A 1 -5.10 4.27 11.87
C GLU A 1 -4.37 3.31 10.91
N PRO A 2 -4.75 3.09 9.64
CA PRO A 2 -3.89 2.31 8.73
C PRO A 2 -2.69 3.12 8.23
N THR A 3 -2.65 4.43 8.49
CA THR A 3 -1.64 5.33 7.95
C THR A 3 -1.46 6.55 8.84
N ALA A 4 -0.38 7.28 8.65
CA ALA A 4 0.03 8.42 9.46
C ALA A 4 0.52 9.53 8.53
N HIS A 5 0.66 10.74 9.06
CA HIS A 5 1.25 11.83 8.30
C HIS A 5 2.29 12.59 9.11
N LEU A 6 3.16 13.31 8.40
CA LEU A 6 4.13 14.20 9.02
C LEU A 6 3.59 15.63 9.01
N GLU A 7 3.72 16.31 10.13
CA GLU A 7 3.45 17.73 10.31
C GLU A 7 4.64 18.35 11.02
N ASP A 8 5.32 19.29 10.35
CA ASP A 8 6.56 19.92 10.84
C ASP A 8 7.64 18.93 11.33
N GLY A 9 7.71 17.77 10.65
CA GLY A 9 8.67 16.71 10.98
C GLY A 9 8.22 15.75 12.08
N TYR A 10 7.09 16.02 12.74
CA TYR A 10 6.52 15.15 13.76
C TYR A 10 5.49 14.20 13.16
N PRO A 11 5.52 12.90 13.53
CA PRO A 11 4.54 11.95 13.07
C PRO A 11 3.25 12.07 13.88
N TYR A 12 2.12 12.14 13.17
CA TYR A 12 0.80 12.24 13.74
C TYR A 12 -0.03 10.99 13.46
N PHE A 13 -0.65 10.45 14.51
CA PHE A 13 -1.43 9.21 14.49
C PHE A 13 -2.74 9.42 15.27
N GLU A 14 -3.89 9.25 14.64
CA GLU A 14 -5.20 9.40 15.28
C GLU A 14 -6.09 8.15 15.13
N TYR A 15 -6.99 7.95 16.10
CA TYR A 15 -8.07 6.96 15.99
C TYR A 15 -9.37 7.49 16.59
N PRO A 16 -10.44 7.65 15.79
CA PRO A 16 -10.58 7.32 14.35
C PRO A 16 -9.74 8.21 13.41
N PRO A 17 -9.45 7.78 12.16
CA PRO A 17 -8.62 8.52 11.22
C PRO A 17 -9.18 9.89 10.87
N ASN A 18 -8.33 10.90 10.89
CA ASN A 18 -8.69 12.24 10.49
C ASN A 18 -8.64 12.40 8.97
N PRO A 19 -9.64 13.05 8.35
CA PRO A 19 -9.64 13.35 6.91
C PRO A 19 -8.32 13.94 6.39
N VAL A 20 -7.62 14.72 7.22
CA VAL A 20 -6.31 15.32 6.89
C VAL A 20 -5.24 14.25 6.69
N THR A 21 -5.16 13.25 7.57
CA THR A 21 -4.17 12.15 7.47
C THR A 21 -4.37 11.35 6.19
N ILE A 22 -5.62 11.06 5.84
CA ILE A 22 -5.98 10.36 4.60
C ILE A 22 -5.55 11.18 3.37
N ALA A 23 -5.85 12.48 3.35
CA ALA A 23 -5.50 13.36 2.25
C ALA A 23 -3.97 13.48 2.07
N LYS A 24 -3.22 13.68 3.16
CA LYS A 24 -1.75 13.75 3.15
C LYS A 24 -1.13 12.43 2.67
N THR A 25 -1.71 11.29 3.05
CA THR A 25 -1.26 9.97 2.57
C THR A 25 -1.46 9.81 1.07
N LEU A 26 -2.64 10.16 0.54
CA LEU A 26 -2.90 10.09 -0.90
C LEU A 26 -1.97 11.03 -1.70
N LEU A 27 -1.65 12.21 -1.15
CA LEU A 27 -0.66 13.10 -1.75
C LEU A 27 0.74 12.49 -1.79
N ALA A 28 1.15 11.80 -0.72
CA ALA A 28 2.42 11.08 -0.69
C ALA A 28 2.46 9.95 -1.74
N VAL A 29 1.38 9.17 -1.86
CA VAL A 29 1.23 8.13 -2.89
C VAL A 29 1.36 8.75 -4.29
N LYS A 30 0.68 9.87 -4.57
CA LYS A 30 0.80 10.59 -5.85
C LYS A 30 2.25 10.98 -6.15
N ARG A 31 2.98 11.49 -5.15
CA ARG A 31 4.40 11.86 -5.28
C ARG A 31 5.27 10.63 -5.59
N CYS A 32 5.00 9.49 -4.97
CA CYS A 32 5.67 8.22 -5.29
C CYS A 32 5.39 7.80 -6.74
N THR A 33 4.13 7.87 -7.18
CA THR A 33 3.76 7.57 -8.57
C THR A 33 4.49 8.47 -9.56
N GLN A 34 4.57 9.79 -9.29
CA GLN A 34 5.31 10.74 -10.12
C GLN A 34 6.82 10.44 -10.20
N LYS A 35 7.37 9.76 -9.20
CA LYS A 35 8.76 9.29 -9.18
C LYS A 35 8.93 7.88 -9.77
N ASN A 36 7.91 7.34 -10.44
CA ASN A 36 7.87 5.97 -10.96
C ASN A 36 8.09 4.89 -9.88
N ILE A 37 7.64 5.14 -8.65
CA ILE A 37 7.69 4.16 -7.55
C ILE A 37 6.34 3.43 -7.49
N THR A 38 6.34 2.15 -7.84
CA THR A 38 5.15 1.28 -7.77
C THR A 38 4.98 0.72 -6.34
N ILE A 39 3.76 0.78 -5.83
CA ILE A 39 3.36 0.34 -4.50
C ILE A 39 2.46 -0.88 -4.64
N ASN A 40 2.98 -2.06 -4.28
CA ASN A 40 2.19 -3.28 -4.16
C ASN A 40 1.85 -3.51 -2.69
N THR A 41 0.59 -3.83 -2.40
CA THR A 41 0.11 -3.99 -1.03
C THR A 41 -0.46 -5.39 -0.82
N PHE A 42 -0.04 -6.06 0.25
CA PHE A 42 -0.65 -7.31 0.72
C PHE A 42 -1.55 -6.99 1.92
N MET A 43 -2.86 -7.10 1.72
CA MET A 43 -3.85 -6.85 2.74
C MET A 43 -4.27 -8.17 3.40
N LEU A 44 -4.04 -8.24 4.72
CA LEU A 44 -4.35 -9.40 5.56
C LEU A 44 -5.71 -9.31 6.26
N ASP A 45 -6.19 -8.08 6.46
CA ASP A 45 -7.48 -7.80 7.10
C ASP A 45 -8.61 -7.75 6.06
N ARG A 46 -9.84 -8.04 6.46
CA ARG A 46 -11.06 -8.00 5.63
C ARG A 46 -11.91 -6.74 5.85
N ASN A 47 -11.43 -5.77 6.63
CA ASN A 47 -12.19 -4.53 6.89
C ASN A 47 -12.61 -3.82 5.57
N PRO A 48 -13.93 -3.64 5.32
CA PRO A 48 -14.44 -3.02 4.09
C PRO A 48 -13.94 -1.59 3.86
N TYR A 49 -13.76 -0.81 4.93
CA TYR A 49 -13.25 0.55 4.85
C TYR A 49 -11.79 0.56 4.35
N LEU A 50 -10.96 -0.29 4.94
CA LEU A 50 -9.55 -0.41 4.57
C LEU A 50 -9.41 -0.91 3.13
N ARG A 51 -10.31 -1.78 2.67
CA ARG A 51 -10.37 -2.27 1.29
C ARG A 51 -10.61 -1.11 0.31
N SER A 52 -11.60 -0.27 0.59
CA SER A 52 -11.90 0.91 -0.23
C SER A 52 -10.73 1.89 -0.27
N PHE A 53 -10.05 2.10 0.85
CA PHE A 53 -8.87 2.94 0.93
C PHE A 53 -7.70 2.40 0.08
N MET A 54 -7.39 1.11 0.21
CA MET A 54 -6.31 0.47 -0.55
C MET A 54 -6.60 0.42 -2.05
N ASN A 55 -7.85 0.20 -2.46
CA ASN A 55 -8.25 0.31 -3.86
C ASN A 55 -7.97 1.70 -4.44
N LYS A 56 -8.21 2.77 -3.67
CA LYS A 56 -7.92 4.14 -4.09
C LYS A 56 -6.42 4.40 -4.25
N ILE A 57 -5.60 3.85 -3.35
CA ILE A 57 -4.13 3.91 -3.47
C ILE A 57 -3.66 3.21 -4.74
N ALA A 58 -4.13 2.00 -4.99
CA ALA A 58 -3.76 1.24 -6.18
C ALA A 58 -4.19 1.93 -7.47
N GLN A 59 -5.40 2.51 -7.51
CA GLN A 59 -5.86 3.30 -8.66
C GLN A 59 -4.97 4.52 -8.92
N LEU A 60 -4.51 5.20 -7.87
CA LEU A 60 -3.65 6.38 -7.96
C LEU A 60 -2.20 6.04 -8.35
N ASN A 61 -1.72 4.86 -7.95
CA ASN A 61 -0.34 4.45 -8.16
C ASN A 61 -0.12 3.53 -9.37
N GLY A 62 -1.14 2.79 -9.80
CA GLY A 62 -1.02 1.74 -10.81
C GLY A 62 -0.43 0.43 -10.26
N GLY A 63 -0.24 0.33 -8.95
CA GLY A 63 0.20 -0.89 -8.26
C GLY A 63 -0.93 -1.87 -7.98
N ARG A 64 -0.59 -3.02 -7.40
CA ARG A 64 -1.52 -4.14 -7.14
C ARG A 64 -1.88 -4.23 -5.65
N VAL A 65 -3.13 -4.56 -5.34
CA VAL A 65 -3.55 -4.94 -3.98
C VAL A 65 -3.89 -6.43 -3.99
N PHE A 66 -3.20 -7.18 -3.16
CA PHE A 66 -3.44 -8.60 -2.94
C PHE A 66 -4.21 -8.77 -1.64
N TYR A 67 -5.37 -9.43 -1.72
CA TYR A 67 -6.16 -9.79 -0.56
C TYR A 67 -5.83 -11.24 -0.20
N THR A 68 -5.12 -11.45 0.89
CA THR A 68 -4.71 -12.79 1.33
C THR A 68 -4.95 -12.96 2.83
N THR A 69 -4.93 -14.20 3.31
CA THR A 69 -4.91 -14.49 4.74
C THR A 69 -3.46 -14.67 5.18
N PRO A 70 -3.13 -14.43 6.47
CA PRO A 70 -1.77 -14.65 6.99
C PRO A 70 -1.20 -16.03 6.63
N ASP A 71 -2.03 -17.08 6.70
CA ASP A 71 -1.64 -18.47 6.39
C ASP A 71 -1.27 -18.69 4.93
N ARG A 72 -1.77 -17.86 4.01
CA ARG A 72 -1.52 -17.94 2.56
C ARG A 72 -0.55 -16.87 2.06
N LEU A 73 -0.12 -15.94 2.92
CA LEU A 73 0.79 -14.86 2.54
C LEU A 73 2.12 -15.39 1.99
N GLY A 74 2.65 -16.44 2.61
CA GLY A 74 3.92 -17.06 2.21
C GLY A 74 3.90 -17.60 0.78
N GLU A 75 2.84 -18.33 0.42
CA GLU A 75 2.69 -18.88 -0.94
C GLU A 75 2.62 -17.78 -2.00
N TYR A 76 1.89 -16.69 -1.73
CA TYR A 76 1.76 -15.57 -2.67
C TYR A 76 3.06 -14.79 -2.85
N ILE A 77 3.81 -14.53 -1.77
CA ILE A 77 5.10 -13.84 -1.88
C ILE A 77 6.09 -14.69 -2.69
N LEU A 78 6.11 -16.00 -2.47
CA LEU A 78 6.97 -16.92 -3.23
C LEU A 78 6.58 -16.95 -4.71
N HIS A 79 5.29 -17.00 -5.02
CA HIS A 79 4.80 -16.98 -6.40
C HIS A 79 5.18 -15.68 -7.11
N ASP A 80 4.89 -14.51 -6.52
CA ASP A 80 5.23 -13.21 -7.11
C ASP A 80 6.75 -13.03 -7.24
N PHE A 81 7.54 -13.53 -6.29
CA PHE A 81 9.00 -13.51 -6.37
C PHE A 81 9.54 -14.38 -7.51
N VAL A 82 9.00 -15.60 -7.69
CA VAL A 82 9.42 -16.52 -8.76
C VAL A 82 9.02 -16.00 -10.13
N GLU A 83 7.78 -15.51 -10.28
CA GLU A 83 7.28 -14.95 -11.54
C GLU A 83 8.02 -13.67 -11.95
N ASN A 84 8.32 -12.78 -10.99
CA ASN A 84 9.03 -11.53 -11.27
C ASN A 84 10.55 -11.65 -11.14
N LYS A 85 11.08 -12.86 -10.90
CA LYS A 85 12.52 -13.12 -10.95
C LYS A 85 12.99 -12.94 -12.39
N ARG A 86 13.42 -11.72 -12.75
CA ARG A 86 14.14 -11.49 -14.00
C ARG A 86 15.35 -12.42 -13.99
N LYS A 87 15.41 -13.36 -14.94
CA LYS A 87 16.65 -14.05 -15.28
C LYS A 87 17.69 -12.95 -15.49
N ARG A 88 18.67 -12.82 -14.58
CA ARG A 88 19.90 -12.13 -14.93
C ARG A 88 20.46 -12.92 -16.11
N VAL A 89 20.28 -12.39 -17.31
CA VAL A 89 21.05 -12.84 -18.47
C VAL A 89 22.50 -12.59 -18.08
N ALA A 90 23.28 -13.67 -18.17
CA ALA A 90 24.67 -13.76 -17.72
C ALA A 90 25.56 -12.68 -18.32
#